data_AF-A0A962Z496-F1
#
_entry.id   AF-A0A962Z496-F1
#
_cell.length_a   1.000
_cell.length_b   1.000
_cell.length_c   1.000
_cell.angle_alpha   90.00
_cell.angle_beta   90.00
_cell.angle_gamma   90.00
#
_symmetry.space_group_name_H-M   'P 1'
#
loop_
_entity.id
_entity.type
_entity.pdbx_description
1 polymer ?
#
loop_
_entity_poly.entity_id
_entity_poly.type
_entity_poly.pdbx_seq_one_letter_code
_entity_poly.pdbx_strand_id
1 'polypeptide(L)' 'FNSPAWLKHIQKANAALGELTSDKMSHLGTGEAYVWSSKASDDAFTRGAVKVKCRPRVTQHGGSTKTAVG' A
#
# COMPACT_ATOMS: atom_id res chain seq x y z
N PHE A 1 2.04 -11.14 -3.48
CA PHE A 1 2.05 -10.17 -2.35
C PHE A 1 0.69 -10.24 -1.66
N ASN A 2 0.44 -11.26 -0.85
CA ASN A 2 -0.90 -11.58 -0.34
C ASN A 2 -0.83 -12.48 0.91
N SER A 3 0.12 -12.23 1.81
CA SER A 3 0.19 -12.98 3.08
C SER A 3 -1.06 -12.68 3.92
N PRO A 4 -1.92 -13.69 4.18
CA PRO A 4 -3.12 -13.47 5.00
C PRO A 4 -2.77 -13.10 6.45
N ALA A 5 -1.63 -13.58 6.95
CA ALA A 5 -1.14 -13.25 8.29
C ALA A 5 -0.75 -11.78 8.39
N TRP A 6 -0.07 -11.24 7.36
CA TRP A 6 0.27 -9.82 7.30
C TRP A 6 -0.98 -8.94 7.24
N LEU A 7 -1.97 -9.31 6.41
CA LEU A 7 -3.22 -8.56 6.30
C LEU A 7 -3.97 -8.50 7.63
N LYS A 8 -4.11 -9.65 8.31
CA LYS A 8 -4.71 -9.71 9.65
C LYS A 8 -3.95 -8.86 10.66
N HIS A 9 -2.62 -8.86 10.59
CA HIS A 9 -1.79 -8.06 11.48
C HIS A 9 -2.07 -6.55 11.32
N ILE A 10 -2.10 -6.03 10.09
CA ILE A 10 -2.35 -4.61 9.85
C ILE A 10 -3.81 -4.22 10.16
N GLN A 11 -4.78 -5.08 9.90
CA GLN A 11 -6.19 -4.85 10.26
C GLN A 11 -6.38 -4.78 11.78
N LYS A 12 -5.69 -5.65 12.53
CA LYS A 12 -5.71 -5.61 13.99
C LYS A 12 -5.08 -4.32 14.54
N ALA A 13 -4.03 -3.82 13.89
CA ALA A 13 -3.35 -2.60 14.31
C ALA A 13 -4.23 -1.35 14.16
N ASN A 14 -5.18 -1.35 13.22
CA ASN A 14 -6.05 -0.20 12.99
C ASN A 14 -7.39 -0.57 12.32
N ALA A 15 -8.48 -0.23 12.99
CA ALA A 15 -9.85 -0.46 12.49
C ALA A 15 -10.13 0.19 11.13
N ALA A 16 -9.51 1.33 10.82
CA ALA A 16 -9.67 2.02 9.53
C ALA A 16 -9.10 1.21 8.33
N LEU A 17 -8.27 0.19 8.60
CA LEU A 17 -7.73 -0.73 7.60
C LEU A 17 -8.57 -2.01 7.45
N GLY A 18 -9.66 -2.16 8.21
CA GLY A 18 -10.48 -3.38 8.26
C GLY A 18 -11.06 -3.80 6.90
N GLU A 19 -11.32 -2.85 6.01
CA GLU A 19 -11.89 -3.12 4.68
C GLU A 19 -10.88 -3.63 3.65
N LEU A 20 -9.58 -3.67 3.97
CA LEU A 20 -8.57 -4.23 3.09
C LEU A 20 -8.75 -5.75 3.01
N THR A 21 -8.76 -6.30 1.80
CA THR A 21 -8.90 -7.74 1.58
C THR A 21 -7.73 -8.26 0.73
N SER A 22 -7.44 -9.55 0.81
CA SER A 22 -6.42 -10.16 -0.06
C SER A 22 -6.70 -9.91 -1.54
N ASP A 23 -7.98 -9.90 -1.91
CA ASP A 23 -8.46 -9.57 -3.25
C ASP A 23 -8.11 -8.13 -3.65
N LYS A 24 -8.49 -7.13 -2.83
CA LYS A 24 -8.15 -5.72 -3.08
C LYS A 24 -6.63 -5.50 -3.19
N MET A 25 -5.84 -6.18 -2.36
CA MET A 25 -4.38 -6.10 -2.40
C MET A 25 -3.79 -6.74 -3.66
N SER A 26 -4.36 -7.85 -4.13
CA SER A 26 -3.91 -8.54 -5.34
C SER A 26 -4.18 -7.75 -6.63
N HIS A 27 -5.18 -6.86 -6.60
CA HIS A 27 -5.56 -5.98 -7.71
C HIS A 27 -4.76 -4.67 -7.76
N LEU A 28 -3.76 -4.46 -6.90
CA LEU A 28 -2.88 -3.28 -6.99
C LEU A 28 -1.91 -3.44 -8.16
N GLY A 29 -2.01 -2.52 -9.12
CA GLY A 29 -1.04 -2.40 -10.21
C GLY A 29 0.23 -1.66 -9.80
N THR A 30 1.20 -1.59 -10.72
CA THR A 30 2.41 -0.79 -10.53
C THR A 30 2.05 0.68 -10.29
N GLY A 31 2.59 1.24 -9.21
CA GLY A 31 2.33 2.62 -8.81
C GLY A 31 0.98 2.81 -8.10
N GLU A 32 0.20 1.76 -7.85
CA GLU A 32 -1.00 1.86 -7.03
C GLU A 32 -0.73 1.45 -5.59
N ALA A 33 -1.38 2.13 -4.64
CA ALA A 33 -1.28 1.82 -3.22
C ALA A 33 -2.57 2.17 -2.47
N TYR A 34 -2.78 1.56 -1.31
CA TYR A 34 -3.75 2.04 -0.33
C TYR A 34 -3.05 2.91 0.71
N VAL A 35 -3.63 4.07 1.03
CA VAL A 35 -3.08 5.04 1.98
C VAL A 35 -4.13 5.39 3.03
N TRP A 36 -3.69 5.46 4.29
CA TRP A 36 -4.47 5.92 5.42
C TRP A 36 -3.57 6.72 6.37
N SER A 37 -4.13 7.70 7.07
CA SER A 37 -3.45 8.44 8.12
C SER A 37 -4.43 8.81 9.24
N SER A 38 -3.99 8.76 10.50
CA SER A 38 -4.79 9.27 11.63
C SER A 38 -5.00 10.78 11.58
N LYS A 39 -4.16 11.50 10.83
CA LYS A 39 -4.25 12.94 10.61
C LYS A 39 -3.87 13.27 9.17
N ALA A 40 -4.79 13.87 8.42
CA ALA A 40 -4.58 14.30 7.05
C ALA A 40 -5.30 15.62 6.80
N SER A 41 -4.86 16.36 5.79
CA SER A 41 -5.56 17.57 5.32
C SER A 41 -6.84 17.23 4.56
N ASP A 42 -6.94 16.02 4.01
CA ASP A 42 -8.14 15.49 3.37
C ASP A 42 -8.74 14.37 4.24
N ASP A 43 -9.97 14.59 4.68
CA ASP A 43 -10.72 13.67 5.56
C ASP A 43 -10.97 12.29 4.95
N ALA A 44 -10.86 12.13 3.62
CA ALA A 44 -10.96 10.81 3.00
C ALA A 44 -9.91 9.84 3.57
N PHE A 45 -8.70 10.33 3.85
CA PHE A 45 -7.58 9.51 4.34
C PHE A 45 -7.64 9.21 5.83
N THR A 46 -8.52 9.85 6.60
CA THR A 46 -8.71 9.57 8.03
C THR A 46 -9.79 8.53 8.27
N ARG A 47 -10.82 8.49 7.41
CA ARG A 47 -11.97 7.57 7.51
C ARG A 47 -11.66 6.12 7.13
N GLY A 48 -10.69 5.90 6.24
CA GLY A 48 -10.35 4.58 5.76
C GLY A 48 -9.19 4.56 4.78
N ALA A 49 -8.80 3.37 4.34
CA ALA A 49 -7.75 3.19 3.35
C ALA A 49 -8.22 3.59 1.95
N VAL A 50 -7.60 4.61 1.37
CA VAL A 50 -7.94 5.15 0.04
C VAL A 50 -6.94 4.63 -1.00
N LYS A 51 -7.45 4.13 -2.14
CA LYS A 51 -6.58 3.74 -3.27
C LYS A 51 -6.07 4.98 -3.98
N VAL A 52 -4.75 5.07 -4.15
CA VAL A 52 -4.08 6.17 -4.85
C VAL A 52 -3.19 5.63 -5.97
N LYS A 53 -2.98 6.46 -6.99
CA LYS A 53 -2.01 6.20 -8.05
C LYS A 53 -0.81 7.15 -7.87
N CYS A 54 0.29 6.59 -7.42
CA CYS A 54 1.58 7.26 -7.35
C CYS A 54 2.11 7.50 -8.76
N ARG A 55 2.47 8.75 -9.07
CA ARG A 55 3.14 9.04 -10.34
C ARG A 55 4.53 8.38 -10.35
N PRO A 56 4.91 7.69 -11.44
CA PRO A 56 6.27 7.19 -11.61
C PRO A 56 7.27 8.34 -11.45
N ARG A 57 8.35 8.08 -10.73
CA ARG A 57 9.40 9.08 -10.56
C ARG A 57 10.24 9.13 -11.84
N VAL A 58 10.56 10.34 -12.29
CA VAL A 58 11.41 10.56 -13.49
C VAL A 58 12.90 10.33 -13.18
N THR A 59 13.31 10.48 -11.92
CA THR A 59 14.71 10.35 -11.51
C THR A 59 15.05 8.93 -11.05
N GLN A 60 16.19 8.42 -11.52
CA GLN A 60 16.75 7.14 -11.09
C GLN A 60 17.41 7.32 -9.72
N HIS A 61 16.82 6.74 -8.68
CA HIS A 61 17.53 6.55 -7.42
C HIS A 61 18.53 5.41 -7.62
N GLY A 62 19.77 5.59 -7.17
CA GLY A 62 20.90 4.68 -7.42
C GLY A 62 20.78 3.25 -6.84
N GLY A 63 19.57 2.78 -6.53
CA GLY A 63 19.26 1.46 -6.00
C GLY A 63 18.72 0.51 -7.07
N SER A 64 19.43 0.34 -8.20
CA SER A 64 19.08 -0.75 -9.11
C SER A 64 19.33 -2.08 -8.40
N THR A 65 18.30 -2.92 -8.28
CA THR A 65 18.42 -4.25 -7.69
C THR A 65 19.41 -5.06 -8.50
N LYS A 66 20.54 -5.46 -7.89
CA LYS A 66 21.48 -6.39 -8.52
C LYS A 66 20.90 -7.79 -8.39
N THR A 67 20.53 -8.40 -9.51
CA THR A 67 20.18 -9.82 -9.56
C THR A 67 21.48 -10.61 -9.50
N ALA A 68 21.58 -11.59 -8.59
CA ALA A 68 22.72 -12.50 -8.57
C ALA A 68 22.68 -13.33 -9.86
N VAL A 69 23.63 -13.11 -10.76
CA VAL A 69 23.92 -14.03 -11.86
C VAL A 69 24.94 -15.03 -11.31
N GLY A 70 24.57 -16.30 -11.34
CA GLY A 70 25.42 -17.41 -10.91
C GLY A 70 26.62 -17.61 -11.82
#